data_AF-A0A817T535-F1
#
_entry.id   AF-A0A817T535-F1
#
_cell.length_a   1.000
_cell.length_b   1.000
_cell.length_c   1.000
_cell.angle_alpha   90.00
_cell.angle_beta   90.00
_cell.angle_gamma   90.00
#
_symmetry.space_group_name_H-M   'P 1'
#
loop_
_entity.id
_entity.type
_entity.pdbx_description
1 polymer ?
#
loop_
_entity_poly.entity_id
_entity_poly.type
_entity_poly.pdbx_seq_one_letter_code
_entity_poly.pdbx_strand_id
1 'polypeptide(L)'
;MGSQVSKVEDTVHELYRKTWPEAWYLTPSFLASLGALGYVGYALSKGKPVASSPNVSFLHLIGVSGGFGVSFWITTVHGRAVQRMLTRDEFATVQSHLSNVYFSSTAILASLSLGTFLLRHPFKAWSRESNKMGMALIAALVAAELNSIFLNPLVTNLMFDRNNIEFLQGAKSTEDIERLTRNDPKYRVVSNKFNLFHSISMVSGFVYHGIQWYHLFYLADRCIVL
;
A
#
# COMPACT_ATOMS: atom_id res chain seq x y z
N MET A 1 -10.40 -25.07 -27.83
CA MET A 1 -9.62 -23.85 -27.54
C MET A 1 -9.47 -23.57 -26.05
N GLY A 2 -10.51 -23.72 -25.20
CA GLY A 2 -10.41 -23.43 -23.76
C GLY A 2 -9.40 -24.25 -22.94
N SER A 3 -9.13 -25.52 -23.29
CA SER A 3 -8.24 -26.37 -22.46
C SER A 3 -6.74 -26.16 -22.70
N GLN A 4 -6.34 -25.58 -23.83
CA GLN A 4 -4.92 -25.24 -24.05
C GLN A 4 -4.58 -23.88 -23.43
N VAL A 5 -5.53 -22.94 -23.43
CA VAL A 5 -5.37 -21.64 -22.76
C VAL A 5 -5.25 -21.83 -21.25
N SER A 6 -6.09 -22.68 -20.62
CA SER A 6 -5.98 -22.94 -19.18
C SER A 6 -4.66 -23.61 -18.81
N LYS A 7 -4.16 -24.55 -19.63
CA LYS A 7 -2.85 -25.20 -19.38
C LYS A 7 -1.69 -24.21 -19.47
N VAL A 8 -1.75 -23.26 -20.39
CA VAL A 8 -0.72 -22.21 -20.50
C VAL A 8 -0.79 -21.28 -19.29
N GLU A 9 -2.00 -20.89 -18.87
CA GLU A 9 -2.22 -20.06 -17.67
C GLU A 9 -1.72 -20.77 -16.40
N ASP A 10 -2.04 -22.05 -16.22
CA ASP A 10 -1.58 -22.89 -15.11
C ASP A 10 -0.05 -23.02 -15.10
N THR A 11 0.57 -23.24 -16.27
CA THR A 11 2.03 -23.36 -16.42
C THR A 11 2.73 -22.03 -16.14
N VAL A 12 2.16 -20.91 -16.59
CA VAL A 12 2.67 -19.58 -16.29
C VAL A 12 2.55 -19.28 -14.80
N HIS A 13 1.42 -19.63 -14.16
CA HIS A 13 1.26 -19.47 -12.71
C HIS A 13 2.16 -20.40 -11.89
N GLU A 14 2.46 -21.61 -12.37
CA GLU A 14 3.39 -22.54 -11.74
C GLU A 14 4.83 -22.05 -11.88
N LEU A 15 5.25 -21.64 -13.08
CA LEU A 15 6.56 -21.02 -13.31
C LEU A 15 6.71 -19.72 -12.52
N TYR A 16 5.68 -18.89 -12.47
CA TYR A 16 5.66 -17.71 -11.63
C TYR A 16 5.82 -18.09 -10.15
N ARG A 17 5.02 -19.03 -9.63
CA ARG A 17 5.16 -19.51 -8.25
C ARG A 17 6.45 -20.25 -7.95
N LYS A 18 7.20 -20.74 -8.95
CA LYS A 18 8.44 -21.49 -8.75
C LYS A 18 9.69 -20.62 -8.88
N THR A 19 9.64 -19.61 -9.74
CA THR A 19 10.80 -18.75 -10.07
C THR A 19 10.75 -17.38 -9.38
N TRP A 20 9.54 -16.89 -9.08
CA TRP A 20 9.30 -15.59 -8.47
C TRP A 20 9.40 -15.52 -6.94
N PRO A 21 9.14 -16.58 -6.14
CA PRO A 21 9.21 -16.47 -4.67
C PRO A 21 10.61 -16.10 -4.16
N GLU A 22 11.65 -16.42 -4.92
CA GLU A 22 13.03 -16.15 -4.50
C GLU A 22 13.50 -14.72 -4.77
N ALA A 23 12.89 -14.04 -5.76
CA ALA A 23 13.21 -12.66 -6.10
C ALA A 23 12.10 -11.70 -5.64
N TRP A 24 11.91 -11.58 -4.32
CA TRP A 24 10.96 -10.65 -3.71
C TRP A 24 11.11 -9.19 -4.21
N TYR A 25 12.32 -8.83 -4.65
CA TYR A 25 12.71 -7.54 -5.23
C TYR A 25 12.40 -7.39 -6.74
N LEU A 26 11.78 -8.37 -7.40
CA LEU A 26 11.32 -8.24 -8.79
C LEU A 26 9.80 -8.15 -8.92
N THR A 27 9.05 -8.21 -7.80
CA THR A 27 7.59 -8.05 -7.79
C THR A 27 7.17 -6.79 -8.55
N PRO A 28 6.03 -6.77 -9.28
CA PRO A 28 5.60 -5.57 -9.99
C PRO A 28 5.43 -4.38 -9.04
N SER A 29 4.98 -4.64 -7.81
CA SER A 29 4.87 -3.66 -6.74
C SER A 29 6.23 -3.05 -6.35
N PHE A 30 7.28 -3.87 -6.23
CA PHE A 30 8.62 -3.39 -5.92
C PHE A 30 9.24 -2.58 -7.07
N LEU A 31 9.10 -3.05 -8.32
CA LEU A 31 9.56 -2.30 -9.49
C LEU A 31 8.82 -0.96 -9.63
N ALA A 32 7.52 -0.94 -9.37
CA ALA A 32 6.73 0.28 -9.31
C ALA A 32 7.24 1.24 -8.23
N SER A 33 7.50 0.73 -7.02
CA SER A 33 8.10 1.48 -5.91
C SER A 33 9.48 2.07 -6.29
N LEU A 34 10.35 1.29 -6.94
CA LEU A 34 11.63 1.81 -7.43
C LEU A 34 11.47 2.94 -8.45
N GLY A 35 10.53 2.78 -9.39
CA GLY A 35 10.20 3.84 -10.35
C GLY A 35 9.65 5.09 -9.66
N ALA A 36 8.83 4.91 -8.63
CA ALA A 36 8.23 5.96 -7.84
C ALA A 36 9.30 6.78 -7.08
N LEU A 37 10.23 6.08 -6.40
CA LEU A 37 11.40 6.68 -5.76
C LEU A 37 12.33 7.36 -6.77
N GLY A 38 12.57 6.74 -7.93
CA GLY A 38 13.35 7.30 -9.03
C GLY A 38 12.77 8.62 -9.54
N TYR A 39 11.43 8.72 -9.67
CA TYR A 39 10.76 9.96 -10.04
C TYR A 39 10.94 11.07 -9.00
N VAL A 40 10.87 10.75 -7.70
CA VAL A 40 11.13 11.72 -6.62
C VAL A 40 12.59 12.16 -6.64
N GLY A 41 13.54 11.23 -6.85
CA GLY A 41 14.97 11.54 -7.02
C GLY A 41 15.23 12.48 -8.21
N TYR A 42 14.56 12.23 -9.34
CA TYR A 42 14.58 13.14 -10.49
C TYR A 42 14.04 14.52 -10.13
N ALA A 43 12.90 14.62 -9.44
CA ALA A 43 12.33 15.90 -9.03
C ALA A 43 13.27 16.68 -8.10
N LEU A 44 13.92 16.00 -7.14
CA LEU A 44 14.94 16.60 -6.26
C LEU A 44 16.13 17.13 -7.06
N SER A 45 16.56 16.42 -8.11
CA SER A 45 17.74 16.77 -8.90
C SER A 45 17.61 18.08 -9.68
N LYS A 46 16.38 18.51 -10.02
CA LYS A 46 16.17 19.74 -10.82
C LYS A 46 16.67 21.00 -10.12
N GLY A 47 16.61 21.04 -8.78
CA GLY A 47 17.19 22.11 -7.96
C GLY A 47 16.64 23.54 -8.17
N LYS A 48 15.80 23.77 -9.20
CA LYS A 48 15.14 25.02 -9.55
C LYS A 48 13.66 24.76 -9.85
N PRO A 49 12.75 25.72 -9.59
CA PRO A 49 11.33 25.53 -9.85
C PRO A 49 11.10 25.34 -11.35
N VAL A 50 10.34 24.30 -11.70
CA VAL A 50 9.82 24.12 -13.05
C VAL A 50 8.65 25.07 -13.26
N ALA A 51 8.61 25.70 -14.43
CA ALA A 51 7.53 26.59 -14.83
C ALA A 51 6.16 25.90 -14.67
N SER A 52 5.15 26.68 -14.33
CA SER A 52 3.78 26.15 -14.22
C SER A 52 3.37 25.57 -15.57
N SER A 53 2.88 24.33 -15.57
CA SER A 53 2.34 23.69 -16.77
C SER A 53 1.09 22.89 -16.40
N PRO A 54 0.08 22.84 -17.30
CA PRO A 54 -1.12 22.03 -17.07
C PRO A 54 -0.80 20.57 -16.75
N ASN A 55 0.26 20.01 -17.37
CA ASN A 55 0.69 18.63 -17.16
C ASN A 55 1.16 18.37 -15.73
N VAL A 56 1.98 19.25 -15.16
CA VAL A 56 2.45 19.11 -13.77
C VAL A 56 1.30 19.24 -12.79
N SER A 57 0.39 20.20 -13.02
CA SER A 57 -0.81 20.36 -12.19
C SER A 57 -1.75 19.16 -12.26
N PHE A 58 -1.95 18.61 -13.47
CA PHE A 58 -2.79 17.43 -13.68
C PHE A 58 -2.22 16.18 -12.99
N LEU A 59 -0.91 15.93 -13.15
CA LEU A 59 -0.23 14.82 -12.46
C LEU A 59 -0.27 14.97 -10.93
N HIS A 60 -0.13 16.20 -10.43
CA HIS A 60 -0.27 16.49 -9.01
C HIS A 60 -1.67 16.15 -8.52
N LEU A 61 -2.70 16.60 -9.26
CA LEU A 61 -4.09 16.33 -8.93
C LEU A 61 -4.40 14.82 -8.96
N ILE A 62 -3.88 14.07 -9.92
CA ILE A 62 -3.98 12.60 -9.94
C ILE A 62 -3.39 12.00 -8.67
N GLY A 63 -2.17 12.41 -8.30
CA GLY A 63 -1.51 11.92 -7.09
C GLY A 63 -2.35 12.13 -5.83
N VAL A 64 -2.84 13.36 -5.63
CA VAL A 64 -3.57 13.73 -4.41
C VAL A 64 -4.99 13.16 -4.39
N SER A 65 -5.77 13.39 -5.45
CA SER A 65 -7.17 12.94 -5.51
C SER A 65 -7.28 11.41 -5.66
N GLY A 66 -6.39 10.80 -6.45
CA GLY A 66 -6.29 9.35 -6.56
C GLY A 66 -5.85 8.72 -5.24
N GLY A 67 -4.84 9.30 -4.58
CA GLY A 67 -4.35 8.83 -3.28
C GLY A 67 -5.44 8.86 -2.20
N PHE A 68 -6.18 9.96 -2.14
CA PHE A 68 -7.38 10.08 -1.30
C PHE A 68 -8.44 9.03 -1.66
N GLY A 69 -8.85 8.95 -2.93
CA GLY A 69 -9.94 8.09 -3.36
C GLY A 69 -9.68 6.62 -3.10
N VAL A 70 -8.47 6.13 -3.43
CA VAL A 70 -8.10 4.72 -3.23
C VAL A 70 -8.02 4.38 -1.74
N SER A 71 -7.43 5.26 -0.92
CA SER A 71 -7.31 5.03 0.53
C SER A 71 -8.64 5.10 1.25
N PHE A 72 -9.50 6.05 0.87
CA PHE A 72 -10.86 6.17 1.40
C PHE A 72 -11.68 4.92 1.07
N TRP A 73 -11.70 4.50 -0.20
CA TRP A 73 -12.48 3.35 -0.65
C TRP A 73 -12.09 2.06 0.07
N ILE A 74 -10.78 1.77 0.11
CA ILE A 74 -10.26 0.55 0.74
C ILE A 74 -10.53 0.51 2.25
N THR A 75 -10.31 1.64 2.93
CA THR A 75 -10.45 1.72 4.39
C THR A 75 -11.91 1.71 4.84
N THR A 76 -12.83 2.29 4.06
CA THR A 76 -14.22 2.50 4.51
C THR A 76 -15.22 1.52 3.94
N VAL A 77 -15.23 1.31 2.62
CA VAL A 77 -16.28 0.56 1.91
C VAL A 77 -15.85 -0.87 1.66
N HIS A 78 -14.69 -1.05 1.03
CA HIS A 78 -14.26 -2.34 0.53
C HIS A 78 -14.06 -3.37 1.65
N GLY A 79 -13.27 -3.05 2.67
CA GLY A 79 -12.94 -4.01 3.73
C GLY A 79 -14.17 -4.56 4.44
N ARG A 80 -15.15 -3.70 4.77
CA ARG A 80 -16.39 -4.10 5.43
C ARG A 80 -17.31 -4.93 4.53
N ALA A 81 -17.33 -4.67 3.24
CA ALA A 81 -18.14 -5.44 2.30
C ALA A 81 -17.60 -6.86 2.15
N VAL A 82 -16.29 -7.00 1.91
CA VAL A 82 -15.65 -8.31 1.65
C VAL A 82 -15.66 -9.20 2.89
N GLN A 83 -15.39 -8.66 4.09
CA GLN A 83 -15.40 -9.43 5.34
C GLN A 83 -16.76 -10.07 5.65
N ARG A 84 -17.87 -9.53 5.14
CA ARG A 84 -19.22 -10.06 5.38
C ARG A 84 -19.63 -11.14 4.38
N MET A 85 -18.95 -11.21 3.25
CA MET A 85 -19.34 -12.07 2.12
C MET A 85 -18.47 -13.32 1.99
N LEU A 86 -17.25 -13.29 2.53
CA LEU A 86 -16.26 -14.35 2.33
C LEU A 86 -16.00 -15.14 3.61
N THR A 87 -15.70 -16.42 3.44
CA THR A 87 -15.06 -17.22 4.48
C THR A 87 -13.66 -16.67 4.79
N ARG A 88 -13.06 -17.10 5.90
CA ARG A 88 -11.74 -16.62 6.34
C ARG A 88 -10.62 -16.90 5.32
N ASP A 89 -10.67 -18.05 4.66
CA ASP A 89 -9.66 -18.45 3.66
C ASP A 89 -9.82 -17.69 2.34
N GLU A 90 -11.07 -17.51 1.89
CA GLU A 90 -11.38 -16.67 0.73
C GLU A 90 -10.98 -15.22 0.99
N PHE A 91 -11.28 -14.70 2.19
CA PHE A 91 -10.87 -13.37 2.61
C PHE A 91 -9.35 -13.21 2.57
N ALA A 92 -8.59 -14.15 3.15
CA ALA A 92 -7.13 -14.11 3.16
C ALA A 92 -6.55 -14.12 1.74
N THR A 93 -7.10 -14.94 0.86
CA THR A 93 -6.69 -15.00 -0.56
C THR A 93 -6.94 -13.68 -1.25
N VAL A 94 -8.18 -13.16 -1.20
CA VAL A 94 -8.55 -11.89 -1.83
C VAL A 94 -7.74 -10.73 -1.26
N GLN A 95 -7.57 -10.68 0.06
CA GLN A 95 -6.81 -9.65 0.76
C GLN A 95 -5.33 -9.65 0.34
N SER A 96 -4.71 -10.82 0.14
CA SER A 96 -3.32 -10.91 -0.29
C SER A 96 -3.07 -10.29 -1.68
N HIS A 97 -4.00 -10.45 -2.61
CA HIS A 97 -3.90 -9.85 -3.95
C HIS A 97 -4.23 -8.36 -3.92
N LEU A 98 -5.34 -7.98 -3.27
CA LEU A 98 -5.80 -6.59 -3.26
C LEU A 98 -4.88 -5.67 -2.46
N SER A 99 -4.31 -6.14 -1.36
CA SER A 99 -3.35 -5.36 -0.57
C SER A 99 -2.10 -5.01 -1.38
N ASN A 100 -1.58 -5.94 -2.19
CA ASN A 100 -0.43 -5.70 -3.06
C ASN A 100 -0.70 -4.59 -4.09
N VAL A 101 -1.87 -4.64 -4.74
CA VAL A 101 -2.28 -3.62 -5.72
C VAL A 101 -2.51 -2.27 -5.01
N TYR A 102 -3.20 -2.30 -3.86
CA TYR A 102 -3.48 -1.11 -3.06
C TYR A 102 -2.19 -0.39 -2.64
N PHE A 103 -1.27 -1.09 -1.96
CA PHE A 103 -0.08 -0.45 -1.42
C PHE A 103 0.86 0.03 -2.53
N SER A 104 1.01 -0.73 -3.62
CA SER A 104 1.76 -0.26 -4.79
C SER A 104 1.14 1.00 -5.41
N SER A 105 -0.20 1.03 -5.54
CA SER A 105 -0.91 2.22 -6.04
C SER A 105 -0.68 3.43 -5.14
N THR A 106 -0.75 3.25 -3.81
CA THR A 106 -0.50 4.36 -2.87
C THR A 106 0.94 4.89 -2.94
N ALA A 107 1.94 4.03 -3.17
CA ALA A 107 3.33 4.43 -3.33
C ALA A 107 3.55 5.27 -4.60
N ILE A 108 2.94 4.85 -5.73
CA ILE A 108 2.95 5.61 -6.99
C ILE A 108 2.28 6.98 -6.79
N LEU A 109 1.09 7.01 -6.19
CA LEU A 109 0.32 8.23 -5.98
C LEU A 109 1.00 9.19 -4.98
N ALA A 110 1.65 8.66 -3.95
CA ALA A 110 2.48 9.44 -3.03
C ALA A 110 3.66 10.09 -3.76
N SER A 111 4.34 9.31 -4.62
CA SER A 111 5.48 9.79 -5.41
C SER A 111 5.07 10.83 -6.45
N LEU A 112 3.92 10.66 -7.11
CA LEU A 112 3.36 11.69 -7.99
C LEU A 112 3.10 12.98 -7.22
N SER A 113 2.45 12.89 -6.06
CA SER A 113 2.14 14.05 -5.21
C SER A 113 3.40 14.79 -4.77
N LEU A 114 4.38 14.07 -4.20
CA LEU A 114 5.63 14.67 -3.71
C LEU A 114 6.52 15.16 -4.86
N GLY A 115 6.69 14.37 -5.92
CA GLY A 115 7.58 14.71 -7.03
C GLY A 115 7.09 15.96 -7.77
N THR A 116 5.79 16.05 -8.08
CA THR A 116 5.24 17.28 -8.67
C THR A 116 5.29 18.47 -7.72
N PHE A 117 5.09 18.26 -6.41
CA PHE A 117 5.30 19.30 -5.39
C PHE A 117 6.75 19.82 -5.39
N LEU A 118 7.74 18.93 -5.44
CA LEU A 118 9.17 19.28 -5.48
C LEU A 118 9.58 19.99 -6.77
N LEU A 119 8.98 19.61 -7.92
CA LEU A 119 9.19 20.32 -9.17
C LEU A 119 8.70 21.78 -9.09
N ARG A 120 7.63 22.04 -8.35
CA ARG A 120 7.06 23.39 -8.15
C ARG A 120 7.73 24.16 -7.02
N HIS A 121 8.13 23.46 -5.97
CA HIS A 121 8.70 23.98 -4.73
C HIS A 121 9.98 23.19 -4.41
N PRO A 122 11.13 23.56 -5.00
CA PRO A 122 12.39 22.87 -4.75
C PRO A 122 12.73 22.87 -3.27
N PHE A 123 13.23 21.75 -2.77
CA PHE A 123 13.50 21.52 -1.34
C PHE A 123 14.33 22.64 -0.69
N LYS A 124 15.36 23.13 -1.39
CA LYS A 124 16.26 24.20 -0.90
C LYS A 124 15.59 25.58 -0.80
N ALA A 125 14.40 25.75 -1.38
CA ALA A 125 13.67 27.00 -1.45
C ALA A 125 12.34 26.94 -0.67
N TRP A 126 12.16 25.97 0.22
CA TRP A 126 10.94 25.84 1.00
C TRP A 126 10.74 27.03 1.95
N SER A 127 9.64 27.73 1.78
CA SER A 127 9.08 28.63 2.80
C SER A 127 8.56 27.82 3.99
N ARG A 128 8.18 28.49 5.09
CA ARG A 128 7.57 27.82 6.25
C ARG A 128 6.33 26.99 5.87
N GLU A 129 5.49 27.51 4.97
CA GLU A 129 4.27 26.82 4.56
C GLU A 129 4.55 25.66 3.59
N SER A 130 5.45 25.86 2.60
CA SER A 130 5.87 24.78 1.72
C SER A 130 6.65 23.68 2.47
N ASN A 131 7.35 24.03 3.55
CA ASN A 131 8.05 23.07 4.40
C ASN A 131 7.07 22.12 5.09
N LYS A 132 5.98 22.64 5.70
CA LYS A 132 4.97 21.79 6.37
C LYS A 132 4.35 20.78 5.41
N MET A 133 3.86 21.24 4.25
CA MET A 133 3.25 20.35 3.27
C MET A 133 4.27 19.39 2.66
N GLY A 134 5.48 19.87 2.35
CA GLY A 134 6.55 19.03 1.83
C GLY A 134 6.95 17.91 2.79
N MET A 135 7.09 18.21 4.09
CA MET A 135 7.37 17.20 5.12
C MET A 135 6.21 16.21 5.30
N ALA A 136 4.96 16.67 5.23
CA ALA A 136 3.80 15.79 5.24
C ALA A 136 3.82 14.83 4.03
N LEU A 137 4.07 15.33 2.82
CA LEU A 137 4.17 14.51 1.62
C LEU A 137 5.33 13.50 1.67
N ILE A 138 6.47 13.86 2.29
CA ILE A 138 7.56 12.91 2.57
C ILE A 138 7.08 11.81 3.52
N ALA A 139 6.40 12.16 4.60
CA ALA A 139 5.87 11.17 5.55
C ALA A 139 4.85 10.22 4.88
N ALA A 140 4.00 10.75 4.00
CA ALA A 140 3.07 9.94 3.21
C ALA A 140 3.79 8.97 2.28
N LEU A 141 4.85 9.42 1.59
CA LEU A 141 5.67 8.56 0.73
C LEU A 141 6.34 7.45 1.55
N VAL A 142 6.99 7.80 2.67
CA VAL A 142 7.65 6.81 3.54
C VAL A 142 6.65 5.77 4.04
N ALA A 143 5.46 6.20 4.48
CA ALA A 143 4.43 5.29 4.95
C ALA A 143 3.88 4.37 3.84
N ALA A 144 3.73 4.89 2.62
CA ALA A 144 3.27 4.11 1.47
C ALA A 144 4.33 3.09 1.02
N GLU A 145 5.60 3.50 0.92
CA GLU A 145 6.71 2.64 0.50
C GLU A 145 7.01 1.57 1.54
N LEU A 146 7.00 1.92 2.84
CA LEU A 146 7.18 0.96 3.91
C LEU A 146 6.12 -0.15 3.86
N ASN A 147 4.87 0.20 3.54
CA ASN A 147 3.83 -0.80 3.34
C ASN A 147 4.02 -1.61 2.06
N SER A 148 4.28 -0.95 0.94
CA SER A 148 4.43 -1.58 -0.38
C SER A 148 5.56 -2.61 -0.40
N ILE A 149 6.73 -2.24 0.13
CA ILE A 149 7.96 -3.03 0.00
C ILE A 149 8.13 -4.03 1.16
N PHE A 150 7.80 -3.65 2.39
CA PHE A 150 8.19 -4.42 3.58
C PHE A 150 7.01 -4.97 4.37
N LEU A 151 6.10 -4.12 4.82
CA LEU A 151 5.07 -4.56 5.76
C LEU A 151 4.02 -5.45 5.09
N ASN A 152 3.58 -5.14 3.87
CA ASN A 152 2.54 -5.94 3.22
C ASN A 152 2.98 -7.38 2.92
N PRO A 153 4.15 -7.63 2.32
CA PRO A 153 4.63 -8.99 2.12
C PRO A 153 4.78 -9.76 3.44
N LEU A 154 5.33 -9.11 4.48
CA LEU A 154 5.52 -9.70 5.80
C LEU A 154 4.19 -10.09 6.46
N VAL A 155 3.23 -9.16 6.49
CA VAL A 155 1.91 -9.38 7.09
C VAL A 155 1.14 -10.47 6.33
N THR A 156 1.24 -10.48 5.00
CA THR A 156 0.60 -11.49 4.15
C THR A 156 1.17 -12.89 4.41
N ASN A 157 2.50 -13.03 4.50
CA ASN A 157 3.13 -14.31 4.82
C ASN A 157 2.74 -14.80 6.21
N LEU A 158 2.77 -13.92 7.22
CA LEU A 158 2.34 -14.27 8.59
C LEU A 158 0.86 -14.65 8.66
N MET A 159 0.01 -14.02 7.84
CA MET A 159 -1.40 -14.38 7.72
C MET A 159 -1.56 -15.80 7.15
N PHE A 160 -0.84 -16.15 6.08
CA PHE A 160 -0.88 -17.50 5.52
C PHE A 160 -0.31 -18.56 6.46
N ASP A 161 0.82 -18.28 7.13
CA ASP A 161 1.40 -19.17 8.14
C ASP A 161 0.39 -19.45 9.27
N ARG A 162 -0.28 -18.39 9.75
CA ARG A 162 -1.32 -18.48 10.76
C ARG A 162 -2.49 -19.33 10.28
N ASN A 163 -3.05 -19.03 9.10
CA ASN A 163 -4.20 -19.75 8.54
C ASN A 163 -3.88 -21.22 8.28
N ASN A 164 -2.65 -21.54 7.87
CA ASN A 164 -2.22 -22.93 7.68
C ASN A 164 -2.22 -23.72 8.99
N ILE A 165 -1.80 -23.12 10.11
CA ILE A 165 -1.90 -23.76 11.43
C ILE A 165 -3.38 -23.97 11.81
N GLU A 166 -4.23 -22.96 11.60
CA GLU A 166 -5.67 -23.05 11.85
C GLU A 166 -6.30 -24.20 11.06
N PHE A 167 -5.96 -24.32 9.77
CA PHE A 167 -6.41 -25.40 8.89
C PHE A 167 -5.96 -26.78 9.38
N LEU A 168 -4.68 -26.97 9.66
CA LEU A 168 -4.12 -28.25 10.12
C LEU A 168 -4.71 -28.72 11.46
N GLN A 169 -5.12 -27.78 12.30
CA GLN A 169 -5.75 -28.06 13.60
C GLN A 169 -7.29 -28.12 13.52
N GLY A 170 -7.87 -27.97 12.32
CA GLY A 170 -9.32 -28.00 12.10
C GLY A 170 -10.08 -26.86 12.78
N ALA A 171 -9.42 -25.73 13.06
CA ALA A 171 -10.03 -24.59 13.74
C ALA A 171 -10.94 -23.80 12.80
N LYS A 172 -12.24 -23.75 13.11
CA LYS A 172 -13.25 -23.09 12.27
C LYS A 172 -14.05 -22.04 13.02
N SER A 173 -14.19 -22.15 14.34
CA SER A 173 -14.91 -21.18 15.17
C SER A 173 -13.98 -20.25 15.95
N THR A 174 -14.54 -19.18 16.49
CA THR A 174 -13.82 -18.30 17.42
C THR A 174 -13.33 -19.09 18.64
N GLU A 175 -14.10 -20.04 19.17
CA GLU A 175 -13.65 -20.87 20.31
C GLU A 175 -12.44 -21.74 19.95
N ASP A 176 -12.39 -22.29 18.73
CA ASP A 176 -11.23 -23.05 18.28
C ASP A 176 -9.96 -22.19 18.21
N ILE A 177 -10.09 -20.97 17.69
CA ILE A 177 -8.99 -20.00 17.61
C ILE A 177 -8.50 -19.59 19.00
N GLU A 178 -9.41 -19.37 19.94
CA GLU A 178 -9.06 -19.12 21.32
C GLU A 178 -8.35 -20.31 21.98
N ARG A 179 -8.83 -21.53 21.72
CA ARG A 179 -8.18 -22.76 22.19
C ARG A 179 -6.76 -22.87 21.65
N LEU A 180 -6.55 -22.61 20.36
CA LEU A 180 -5.21 -22.57 19.75
C LEU A 180 -4.32 -21.49 20.37
N THR A 181 -4.87 -20.29 20.58
CA THR A 181 -4.13 -19.18 21.21
C THR A 181 -3.61 -19.55 22.61
N ARG A 182 -4.42 -20.26 23.39
CA ARG A 182 -4.05 -20.74 24.73
C ARG A 182 -3.06 -21.90 24.68
N ASN A 183 -3.33 -22.91 23.85
CA ASN A 183 -2.70 -24.22 23.97
C ASN A 183 -1.54 -24.47 22.98
N ASP A 184 -1.43 -23.71 21.90
CA ASP A 184 -0.40 -23.89 20.87
C ASP A 184 0.63 -22.72 20.93
N PRO A 185 1.85 -22.96 21.44
CA PRO A 185 2.90 -21.95 21.49
C PRO A 185 3.34 -21.45 20.11
N LYS A 186 3.35 -22.32 19.09
CA LYS A 186 3.74 -21.97 17.73
C LYS A 186 2.72 -21.01 17.12
N TYR A 187 1.43 -21.33 17.28
CA TYR A 187 0.35 -20.45 16.85
C TYR A 187 0.45 -19.06 17.48
N ARG A 188 0.67 -19.00 18.80
CA ARG A 188 0.79 -17.73 19.54
C ARG A 188 1.94 -16.86 19.04
N VAL A 189 3.10 -17.45 18.75
CA VAL A 189 4.26 -16.69 18.22
C VAL A 189 3.93 -16.07 16.86
N VAL A 190 3.34 -16.84 15.94
CA VAL A 190 2.97 -16.35 14.61
C VAL A 190 1.87 -15.30 14.70
N SER A 191 0.82 -15.55 15.50
CA SER A 191 -0.30 -14.63 15.71
C SER A 191 0.16 -13.29 16.32
N ASN A 192 1.06 -13.32 17.31
CA ASN A 192 1.60 -12.10 17.91
C ASN A 192 2.41 -11.28 16.91
N LYS A 193 3.26 -11.93 16.09
CA LYS A 193 4.00 -11.25 15.02
C LYS A 193 3.04 -10.66 13.99
N PHE A 194 2.06 -11.43 13.53
CA PHE A 194 1.03 -10.96 12.61
C PHE A 194 0.34 -9.70 13.16
N ASN A 195 -0.19 -9.76 14.39
CA ASN A 195 -0.92 -8.65 14.99
C ASN A 195 -0.05 -7.40 15.14
N LEU A 196 1.22 -7.55 15.54
CA LEU A 196 2.16 -6.43 15.67
C LEU A 196 2.41 -5.76 14.31
N PHE A 197 2.87 -6.52 13.31
CA PHE A 197 3.22 -5.96 12.01
C PHE A 197 2.00 -5.45 11.24
N HIS A 198 0.84 -6.12 11.40
CA HIS A 198 -0.42 -5.63 10.86
C HIS A 198 -0.81 -4.28 11.48
N SER A 199 -0.66 -4.13 12.79
CA SER A 199 -0.93 -2.87 13.48
C SER A 199 -0.01 -1.74 13.01
N ILE A 200 1.29 -2.02 12.83
CA ILE A 200 2.25 -1.06 12.26
C ILE A 200 1.85 -0.65 10.83
N SER A 201 1.44 -1.63 10.01
CA SER A 201 0.95 -1.41 8.65
C SER A 201 -0.29 -0.51 8.63
N MET A 202 -1.27 -0.80 9.49
CA MET A 202 -2.49 -0.01 9.65
C MET A 202 -2.19 1.43 10.06
N VAL A 203 -1.35 1.65 11.08
CA VAL A 203 -0.95 3.00 11.51
C VAL A 203 -0.29 3.76 10.38
N SER A 204 0.63 3.12 9.65
CA SER A 204 1.27 3.72 8.47
C SER A 204 0.23 4.08 7.40
N GLY A 205 -0.76 3.22 7.15
CA GLY A 205 -1.88 3.49 6.25
C GLY A 205 -2.73 4.69 6.70
N PHE A 206 -3.01 4.82 8.00
CA PHE A 206 -3.74 5.97 8.54
C PHE A 206 -2.95 7.28 8.46
N VAL A 207 -1.62 7.24 8.65
CA VAL A 207 -0.76 8.40 8.42
C VAL A 207 -0.87 8.86 6.98
N TYR A 208 -0.71 7.95 6.01
CA TYR A 208 -0.89 8.25 4.59
C TYR A 208 -2.26 8.87 4.32
N HIS A 209 -3.34 8.22 4.79
CA HIS A 209 -4.70 8.66 4.58
C HIS A 209 -4.95 10.07 5.16
N GLY A 210 -4.53 10.30 6.41
CA GLY A 210 -4.67 11.61 7.07
C GLY A 210 -3.93 12.74 6.35
N ILE A 211 -2.76 12.44 5.76
CA ILE A 211 -2.03 13.42 4.95
C ILE A 211 -2.76 13.74 3.65
N GLN A 212 -3.39 12.75 2.99
CA GLN A 212 -4.21 13.02 1.80
C GLN A 212 -5.40 13.92 2.12
N TRP A 213 -6.08 13.69 3.24
CA TRP A 213 -7.13 14.58 3.74
C TRP A 213 -6.60 16.00 3.98
N TYR A 214 -5.52 16.12 4.73
CA TYR A 214 -4.88 17.42 5.01
C TYR A 214 -4.52 18.16 3.71
N HIS A 215 -4.00 17.44 2.71
CA HIS A 215 -3.62 18.03 1.44
C HIS A 215 -4.82 18.49 0.62
N LEU A 216 -5.92 17.72 0.59
CA LEU A 216 -7.16 18.17 -0.05
C LEU A 216 -7.72 19.42 0.61
N PHE A 217 -7.73 19.50 1.95
CA PHE A 217 -8.12 20.72 2.65
C PHE A 217 -7.21 21.90 2.31
N TYR A 218 -5.90 21.68 2.28
CA TYR A 218 -4.91 22.69 1.90
C TYR A 218 -5.12 23.24 0.48
N LEU A 219 -5.47 22.37 -0.48
CA LEU A 219 -5.78 22.78 -1.84
C LEU A 219 -7.13 23.51 -1.92
N ALA A 220 -8.15 23.02 -1.22
CA ALA A 220 -9.47 23.66 -1.19
C ALA A 220 -9.41 25.10 -0.69
N ASP A 221 -8.69 25.34 0.41
CA ASP A 221 -8.42 26.67 1.00
C ASP A 221 -7.77 27.66 0.01
N ARG A 222 -7.04 27.16 -1.00
CA ARG A 222 -6.33 27.99 -2.00
C ARG A 222 -7.04 28.10 -3.34
N CYS A 223 -7.89 27.15 -3.67
CA CYS A 223 -8.61 27.11 -4.94
C CYS A 223 -10.01 27.71 -4.83
N ILE A 224 -10.65 27.61 -3.67
CA ILE A 224 -11.99 28.13 -3.43
C ILE A 224 -11.83 29.46 -2.72
N VAL A 225 -11.83 30.55 -3.48
CA VAL A 225 -12.00 31.90 -2.93
C VAL A 225 -13.50 32.05 -2.63
N LEU A 226 -13.89 31.91 -1.36
CA LEU A 226 -15.22 32.27 -0.89
C LEU A 226 -15.34 33.79 -0.69
#